data_AF-A0A829C981-F1
#
_entry.id   AF-A0A829C981-F1
#
_cell.length_a   1.000
_cell.length_b   1.000
_cell.length_c   1.000
_cell.angle_alpha   90.00
_cell.angle_beta   90.00
_cell.angle_gamma   90.00
#
_symmetry.space_group_name_H-M   'P 1'
#
loop_
_entity.id
_entity.type
_entity.pdbx_description
1 polymer ?
#
loop_
_entity_poly.entity_id
_entity_poly.type
_entity_poly.pdbx_seq_one_letter_code
_entity_poly.pdbx_strand_id
1 'polypeptide(L)'
;MLIVREISVPAPFTVGEHDNVAAMVFEHERDDPDYVIYQRLIDGVWTDVTCAEAANQIRAAALGLISLGVQAGDRVVIFSATRYE
;
A
#
# COMPACT_ATOMS: atom_id res chain seq x y z
N MET A 1 4.54 -39.35 23.17
CA MET A 1 3.78 -38.28 22.49
C MET A 1 4.68 -37.06 22.43
N LEU A 2 5.20 -36.73 21.25
CA LEU A 2 6.16 -35.63 21.09
C LEU A 2 5.38 -34.36 20.76
N ILE A 3 5.39 -33.40 21.67
CA ILE A 3 4.72 -32.11 21.50
C ILE A 3 5.69 -31.19 20.75
N VAL A 4 5.34 -30.79 19.53
CA VAL A 4 6.07 -29.75 18.78
C VAL A 4 5.78 -28.40 19.42
N ARG A 5 6.84 -27.68 19.78
CA ARG A 5 6.75 -26.39 20.47
C ARG A 5 6.93 -25.18 19.54
N GLU A 6 7.78 -25.30 18.52
CA GLU A 6 7.96 -24.30 17.46
C GLU A 6 8.70 -24.94 16.29
N ILE A 7 8.31 -24.62 15.06
CA ILE A 7 9.03 -24.99 13.83
C ILE A 7 9.24 -23.70 13.04
N SER A 8 10.51 -23.38 12.76
CA SER A 8 10.89 -22.33 11.83
C SER A 8 11.43 -22.99 10.57
N VAL A 9 10.86 -22.63 9.42
CA VAL A 9 11.35 -23.05 8.10
C VAL A 9 11.86 -21.82 7.35
N PRO A 10 12.95 -21.93 6.58
CA PRO A 10 13.42 -20.83 5.75
C PRO A 10 12.33 -20.35 4.79
N ALA A 11 12.20 -19.03 4.64
CA ALA A 11 11.32 -18.47 3.64
C ALA A 11 11.78 -18.91 2.23
N PRO A 12 10.86 -19.26 1.32
CA PRO A 12 11.22 -19.66 -0.04
C PRO A 12 11.62 -18.47 -0.94
N PHE A 13 11.72 -17.27 -0.38
CA PHE A 13 12.05 -16.03 -1.07
C PHE A 13 13.06 -15.20 -0.27
N THR A 14 13.72 -14.29 -0.96
CA THR A 14 14.61 -13.27 -0.37
C THR A 14 13.98 -11.90 -0.53
N VAL A 15 14.18 -11.02 0.44
CA VAL A 15 13.80 -9.59 0.35
C VAL A 15 15.07 -8.82 0.01
N GLY A 16 15.07 -8.16 -1.14
CA GLY A 16 16.15 -7.31 -1.60
C GLY A 16 16.24 -6.00 -0.81
N GLU A 17 17.38 -5.32 -0.89
CA GLU A 17 17.64 -4.04 -0.20
C GLU A 17 16.66 -2.92 -0.60
N HIS A 18 16.09 -3.01 -1.80
CA HIS A 18 15.17 -2.00 -2.34
C HIS A 18 13.70 -2.45 -2.37
N ASP A 19 13.42 -3.66 -1.90
CA ASP A 19 12.06 -4.18 -1.84
C ASP A 19 11.27 -3.42 -0.79
N ASN A 20 10.11 -2.91 -1.20
CA ASN A 20 9.19 -2.22 -0.32
C ASN A 20 7.75 -2.51 -0.73
N VAL A 21 6.85 -2.57 0.26
CA VAL A 21 5.44 -2.94 0.04
C VAL A 21 4.73 -1.95 -0.89
N ALA A 22 5.14 -0.67 -0.89
CA ALA A 22 4.53 0.34 -1.74
C ALA A 22 4.84 0.14 -3.24
N ALA A 23 5.95 -0.52 -3.58
CA ALA A 23 6.35 -0.78 -4.97
C ALA A 23 5.26 -1.53 -5.74
N MET A 24 4.57 -2.48 -5.10
CA MET A 24 3.49 -3.27 -5.69
C MET A 24 2.40 -2.40 -6.30
N VAL A 25 2.06 -1.26 -5.70
CA VAL A 25 1.03 -0.34 -6.24
C VAL A 25 1.45 0.21 -7.60
N PHE A 26 2.71 0.63 -7.70
CA PHE A 26 3.25 1.24 -8.92
C PHE A 26 3.58 0.21 -10.00
N GLU A 27 3.86 -1.04 -9.62
CA GLU A 27 3.96 -2.15 -10.56
C GLU A 27 2.59 -2.47 -11.19
N HIS A 28 1.53 -2.54 -10.38
CA HIS A 28 0.17 -2.73 -10.91
C HIS A 28 -0.26 -1.57 -11.80
N GLU A 29 0.04 -0.33 -11.43
CA GLU A 29 -0.20 0.80 -12.32
C GLU A 29 0.51 0.64 -13.68
N ARG A 30 1.78 0.24 -13.67
CA ARG A 30 2.57 0.13 -14.91
C ARG A 30 2.07 -1.01 -15.79
N ASP A 31 1.75 -2.13 -15.19
CA ASP A 31 1.54 -3.40 -15.90
C ASP A 31 0.05 -3.66 -16.20
N ASP A 32 -0.87 -3.16 -15.36
CA ASP A 32 -2.34 -3.28 -15.54
C ASP A 32 -3.09 -2.05 -14.96
N PRO A 33 -2.95 -0.86 -15.60
CA PRO A 33 -3.44 0.40 -15.05
C PRO A 33 -4.95 0.47 -14.87
N ASP A 34 -5.71 -0.20 -15.74
CA ASP A 34 -7.18 -0.16 -15.77
C ASP A 34 -7.82 -1.21 -14.84
N TYR A 35 -7.02 -2.09 -14.23
CA TYR A 35 -7.52 -3.07 -13.27
C TYR A 35 -8.12 -2.37 -12.04
N VAL A 36 -9.36 -2.74 -11.71
CA VAL A 36 -10.04 -2.25 -10.51
C VAL A 36 -9.46 -2.96 -9.29
N ILE A 37 -8.61 -2.26 -8.55
CA ILE A 37 -7.88 -2.80 -7.38
C ILE A 37 -8.71 -2.77 -6.11
N TYR A 38 -9.64 -1.81 -5.99
CA TYR A 38 -10.63 -1.75 -4.91
C TYR A 38 -11.84 -0.90 -5.30
N GLN A 39 -12.88 -0.94 -4.48
CA GLN A 39 -14.04 -0.06 -4.59
C GLN A 39 -14.14 0.83 -3.35
N ARG A 40 -14.60 2.07 -3.53
CA ARG A 40 -14.89 3.00 -2.43
C ARG A 40 -16.35 3.44 -2.47
N LEU A 41 -16.92 3.70 -1.29
CA LEU A 41 -18.31 4.14 -1.17
C LEU A 41 -18.38 5.68 -1.28
N ILE A 42 -19.05 6.19 -2.31
CA ILE A 42 -19.29 7.63 -2.55
C ILE A 42 -20.80 7.86 -2.57
N ASP A 43 -21.32 8.66 -1.65
CA ASP A 43 -22.76 9.00 -1.59
C ASP A 43 -23.68 7.76 -1.64
N GLY A 44 -23.25 6.66 -1.02
CA GLY A 44 -23.98 5.38 -0.99
C GLY A 44 -23.77 4.48 -2.21
N VAL A 45 -22.90 4.86 -3.15
CA VAL A 45 -22.59 4.11 -4.37
C VAL A 45 -21.16 3.57 -4.31
N TRP A 46 -21.01 2.25 -4.48
CA TRP A 46 -19.69 1.64 -4.67
C TRP A 46 -19.13 2.06 -6.03
N THR A 47 -17.98 2.71 -5.99
CA THR A 47 -17.29 3.26 -7.15
C THR A 47 -15.97 2.55 -7.30
N ASP A 48 -15.71 2.04 -8.50
CA ASP A 48 -14.45 1.39 -8.85
C ASP A 48 -13.29 2.38 -8.75
N VAL A 49 -12.14 1.88 -8.29
CA VAL A 49 -10.87 2.59 -8.33
C VAL A 49 -9.85 1.70 -8.99
N THR A 50 -9.33 2.18 -10.12
CA THR A 50 -8.31 1.51 -10.92
C THR A 50 -6.92 1.63 -10.28
N CYS A 51 -5.99 0.77 -10.68
CA CYS A 51 -4.59 0.86 -10.27
C CYS A 51 -3.98 2.22 -10.56
N ALA A 52 -4.27 2.80 -11.73
CA ALA A 52 -3.79 4.13 -12.12
C ALA A 52 -4.36 5.23 -11.20
N GLU A 53 -5.66 5.19 -10.90
CA GLU A 53 -6.28 6.16 -9.99
C GLU A 53 -5.73 6.06 -8.57
N ALA A 54 -5.56 4.83 -8.06
CA ALA A 54 -4.97 4.56 -6.75
C ALA A 54 -3.53 5.14 -6.66
N ALA A 55 -2.68 4.81 -7.64
CA ALA A 55 -1.29 5.27 -7.67
C ALA A 55 -1.19 6.81 -7.74
N ASN A 56 -2.10 7.45 -8.47
CA ASN A 56 -2.16 8.92 -8.56
C ASN A 56 -2.56 9.57 -7.23
N GLN A 57 -3.55 9.02 -6.52
CA GLN A 57 -3.94 9.51 -5.19
C GLN A 57 -2.80 9.36 -4.19
N ILE A 58 -2.12 8.21 -4.20
CA ILE A 58 -0.97 7.93 -3.33
C ILE A 58 0.19 8.90 -3.62
N ARG A 59 0.52 9.15 -4.89
CA ARG A 59 1.54 10.15 -5.26
C ARG A 59 1.17 11.55 -4.80
N ALA A 60 -0.10 11.95 -4.96
CA ALA A 60 -0.54 13.26 -4.51
C ALA A 60 -0.37 13.43 -2.98
N ALA A 61 -0.76 12.43 -2.20
CA ALA A 61 -0.56 12.43 -0.75
C ALA A 61 0.93 12.46 -0.35
N ALA A 62 1.75 11.63 -1.00
CA ALA A 62 3.20 11.57 -0.76
C ALA A 62 3.89 12.90 -1.07
N LEU A 63 3.56 13.54 -2.19
CA LEU A 63 4.07 14.87 -2.54
C LEU A 63 3.65 15.93 -1.51
N GLY A 64 2.45 15.82 -0.95
CA GLY A 64 2.00 16.64 0.17
C GLY A 64 2.92 16.49 1.39
N LEU A 65 3.20 15.26 1.82
CA LEU A 65 4.11 15.00 2.94
C LEU A 65 5.54 15.51 2.68
N ILE A 66 6.06 15.30 1.47
CA ILE A 66 7.38 15.81 1.06
C ILE A 66 7.40 17.35 1.12
N SER A 67 6.33 18.02 0.66
CA SER A 67 6.25 19.48 0.72
C SER A 67 6.18 20.04 2.15
N LEU A 68 5.71 19.23 3.11
CA LEU A 68 5.75 19.54 4.54
C LEU A 68 7.12 19.21 5.20
N GLY A 69 8.07 18.70 4.42
CA GLY A 69 9.44 18.46 4.84
C GLY A 69 9.71 17.05 5.38
N VAL A 70 8.77 16.11 5.28
CA VAL A 70 8.95 14.71 5.73
C VAL A 70 10.11 14.06 4.98
N GLN A 71 11.04 13.44 5.72
CA GLN A 71 12.22 12.75 5.20
C GLN A 71 12.16 11.23 5.44
N ALA A 72 13.04 10.49 4.75
CA ALA A 72 13.23 9.07 5.03
C ALA A 72 13.68 8.85 6.49
N GLY A 73 12.98 7.96 7.19
CA GLY A 73 13.20 7.68 8.61
C GLY A 73 12.31 8.48 9.57
N ASP A 74 11.61 9.51 9.09
CA ASP A 74 10.63 10.24 9.88
C ASP A 74 9.40 9.39 10.17
N ARG A 75 8.68 9.76 11.24
CA ARG A 75 7.45 9.10 11.66
C ARG A 75 6.26 10.00 11.38
N VAL A 76 5.27 9.45 10.67
CA VAL A 76 3.98 10.09 10.41
C VAL A 76 2.90 9.34 11.16
N VAL A 77 1.96 10.05 11.78
CA VAL A 77 0.80 9.47 12.45
C VAL A 77 -0.44 9.77 11.64
N ILE A 78 -1.22 8.74 11.33
CA ILE A 78 -2.58 8.86 10.78
C ILE A 78 -3.54 8.63 11.94
N PHE A 79 -4.37 9.62 12.25
CA PHE A 79 -5.39 9.52 13.30
C PHE A 79 -6.76 9.82 12.71
N SER A 80 -7.55 8.76 12.53
CA SER A 80 -8.84 8.83 11.86
C SER A 80 -9.74 7.66 12.24
N ALA A 81 -11.05 7.80 11.98
CA ALA A 81 -11.98 6.67 11.95
C ALA A 81 -11.77 5.84 10.68
N THR A 82 -12.27 4.60 10.63
CA THR A 82 -12.26 3.79 9.41
C THR A 82 -13.11 4.45 8.32
N ARG A 83 -12.46 5.13 7.38
CA ARG A 83 -13.06 5.73 6.18
C ARG A 83 -11.99 5.73 5.06
N TYR A 84 -12.26 6.31 3.89
CA TYR A 84 -11.41 6.17 2.69
C TYR A 84 -10.22 7.14 2.59
N GLU A 85 -10.40 8.38 3.06
CA GLU A 85 -9.55 9.60 2.89
C GLU A 85 -8.51 9.63 1.78
#